data_AF-A0A376LDZ3-F1
#
_entry.id   AF-A0A376LDZ3-F1
#
_cell.length_a   1.000
_cell.length_b   1.000
_cell.length_c   1.000
_cell.angle_alpha   90.00
_cell.angle_beta   90.00
_cell.angle_gamma   90.00
#
_symmetry.space_group_name_H-M   'P 1'
#
loop_
_entity.id
_entity.type
_entity.pdbx_description
1 polymer ?
#
loop_
_entity_poly.entity_id
_entity_poly.type
_entity_poly.pdbx_seq_one_letter_code
_entity_poly.pdbx_strand_id
1 'polypeptide(L)'
;MLSQIQRFGGAMFTPVLLFPFAGIVVGLAILLQNPMFVGESLTDPNSLFAQIVHIIEEGGWTVFRNMPLIFAVGLPIGLAKQAQGRACLAVMVSFLTWNYFINAMGNDLGKLLRRRFHSGRGGR
;
A
#
# COMPACT_ATOMS: atom_id res chain seq x y z
N MET A 1 27.05 15.89 -2.42
CA MET A 1 25.75 15.60 -3.08
C MET A 1 25.62 14.12 -3.42
N LEU A 2 26.60 13.52 -4.12
CA LEU A 2 26.56 12.09 -4.50
C LEU A 2 26.32 11.14 -3.31
N SER A 3 27.00 11.37 -2.18
CA SER A 3 26.86 10.56 -0.95
C SER A 3 25.44 10.61 -0.34
N GLN A 4 24.72 11.73 -0.46
CA GLN A 4 23.35 11.84 0.07
C GLN A 4 22.36 11.06 -0.81
N ILE A 5 22.53 11.11 -2.13
CA ILE A 5 21.73 10.33 -3.08
C ILE A 5 21.98 8.83 -2.89
N GLN A 6 23.24 8.42 -2.68
CA GLN A 6 23.59 7.04 -2.38
C GLN A 6 22.98 6.56 -1.06
N ARG A 7 23.01 7.40 -0.01
CA ARG A 7 22.37 7.07 1.27
C ARG A 7 20.85 7.02 1.18
N PHE A 8 20.24 7.88 0.37
CA PHE A 8 18.81 7.83 0.07
C PHE A 8 18.42 6.53 -0.67
N GLY A 9 19.19 6.17 -1.71
CA GLY A 9 19.01 4.90 -2.42
C GLY A 9 19.22 3.68 -1.50
N GLY A 10 20.21 3.74 -0.60
CA GLY A 10 20.44 2.71 0.41
C GLY A 10 19.29 2.58 1.41
N ALA A 11 18.71 3.70 1.88
CA ALA A 11 17.56 3.68 2.77
C ALA A 11 16.29 3.12 2.10
N MET A 12 16.13 3.37 0.80
CA MET A 12 15.05 2.81 -0.02
C MET A 12 15.16 1.29 -0.25
N PHE A 13 16.35 0.71 -0.10
CA PHE A 13 16.54 -0.74 -0.28
C PHE A 13 15.88 -1.56 0.83
N THR A 14 15.91 -1.07 2.07
CA THR A 14 15.33 -1.75 3.24
C THR A 14 13.86 -2.17 3.05
N PRO A 15 12.93 -1.29 2.63
CA PRO A 15 11.55 -1.69 2.36
C PRO A 15 11.40 -2.60 1.15
N VAL A 16 12.26 -2.47 0.12
CA VAL A 16 12.19 -3.30 -1.10
C VAL A 16 12.44 -4.78 -0.81
N LEU A 17 13.24 -5.09 0.22
CA LEU A 17 13.51 -6.46 0.65
C LEU A 17 12.26 -7.24 1.08
N LEU A 18 11.15 -6.56 1.39
CA LEU A 18 9.88 -7.20 1.74
C LEU A 18 9.11 -7.70 0.51
N PHE A 19 9.38 -7.15 -0.67
CA PHE A 19 8.62 -7.46 -1.89
C PHE A 19 8.87 -8.86 -2.46
N PRO A 20 10.10 -9.41 -2.46
CA PRO A 20 10.32 -10.79 -2.89
C PRO A 20 9.51 -11.78 -2.04
N PHE A 21 9.50 -11.60 -0.72
CA PHE A 21 8.72 -12.45 0.17
C PHE A 21 7.22 -12.34 -0.10
N ALA A 22 6.68 -11.11 -0.12
CA ALA A 22 5.26 -10.88 -0.40
C ALA A 22 4.86 -11.40 -1.79
N GLY A 23 5.71 -11.22 -2.80
CA GLY A 23 5.47 -11.69 -4.16
C GLY A 23 5.44 -13.22 -4.29
N ILE A 24 6.34 -13.93 -3.60
CA ILE A 24 6.33 -15.40 -3.57
C ILE A 24 5.07 -15.91 -2.87
N VAL A 25 4.69 -15.31 -1.73
CA VAL A 25 3.48 -15.71 -0.98
C VAL A 25 2.22 -15.51 -1.83
N VAL A 26 2.06 -14.35 -2.46
CA VAL A 26 0.92 -14.07 -3.35
C VAL A 26 0.95 -14.99 -4.57
N GLY A 27 2.12 -15.19 -5.20
CA GLY A 27 2.26 -16.07 -6.36
C GLY A 27 1.88 -17.52 -6.08
N LEU A 28 2.31 -18.06 -4.93
CA LEU A 28 1.93 -19.40 -4.50
C LEU A 28 0.44 -19.48 -4.13
N ALA A 29 -0.11 -18.46 -3.47
CA ALA A 29 -1.52 -18.46 -3.12
C ALA A 29 -2.42 -18.45 -4.38
N ILE A 30 -2.10 -17.63 -5.38
CA ILE A 30 -2.82 -17.59 -6.67
C ILE A 30 -2.68 -18.93 -7.41
N LEU A 31 -1.50 -19.56 -7.39
CA LEU A 31 -1.30 -20.86 -8.01
C LEU A 31 -2.18 -21.94 -7.36
N LEU A 32 -2.29 -21.93 -6.03
CA LEU A 32 -3.10 -22.88 -5.25
C LEU A 32 -4.61 -22.63 -5.38
N GLN A 33 -5.03 -21.45 -5.82
CA GLN A 33 -6.42 -21.16 -6.17
C GLN A 33 -6.77 -21.52 -7.62
N ASN A 34 -5.83 -22.06 -8.40
CA ASN A 34 -6.10 -22.41 -9.77
C ASN A 34 -6.65 -23.84 -9.88
N PRO A 35 -7.85 -24.04 -10.47
CA PRO A 35 -8.51 -25.34 -10.50
C PRO A 35 -7.73 -26.39 -11.31
N MET A 36 -6.87 -25.96 -12.24
CA MET A 36 -6.01 -26.88 -12.99
C MET A 36 -4.89 -27.51 -12.13
N PHE A 37 -4.50 -26.86 -11.03
CA PHE A 37 -3.38 -27.31 -10.20
C PHE A 37 -3.82 -28.07 -8.95
N VAL A 38 -4.95 -27.67 -8.34
CA VAL A 38 -5.42 -28.23 -7.06
C VAL A 38 -6.69 -29.09 -7.21
N GLY A 39 -7.37 -29.01 -8.35
CA GLY A 39 -8.59 -29.76 -8.64
C GLY A 39 -9.85 -29.03 -8.21
N GLU A 40 -10.92 -29.22 -8.99
CA GLU A 40 -12.17 -28.44 -8.85
C GLU A 40 -12.83 -28.54 -7.46
N SER A 41 -12.70 -29.67 -6.77
CA SER A 41 -13.34 -29.87 -5.45
C SER A 41 -12.71 -29.06 -4.30
N LEU A 42 -11.41 -28.76 -4.40
CA LEU A 42 -10.67 -28.01 -3.38
C LEU A 42 -10.64 -26.51 -3.67
N THR A 43 -10.92 -26.14 -4.92
CA THR A 43 -10.94 -24.75 -5.41
C THR A 43 -12.33 -24.10 -5.31
N ASP A 44 -13.34 -24.87 -4.91
CA ASP A 44 -14.68 -24.35 -4.66
C ASP A 44 -14.63 -23.25 -3.57
N PRO A 45 -15.24 -22.07 -3.77
CA PRO A 45 -15.25 -20.99 -2.79
C PRO A 45 -15.76 -21.40 -1.39
N ASN A 46 -16.59 -22.45 -1.30
CA ASN A 46 -17.08 -22.98 -0.03
C ASN A 46 -16.13 -24.00 0.63
N SER A 47 -15.04 -24.39 -0.03
CA SER A 47 -14.02 -25.26 0.54
C SER A 47 -13.19 -24.53 1.61
N LEU A 48 -12.93 -25.22 2.73
CA LEU A 48 -12.03 -24.71 3.77
C LEU A 48 -10.63 -24.42 3.24
N PHE A 49 -10.18 -25.19 2.23
CA PHE A 49 -8.87 -24.99 1.62
C PHE A 49 -8.79 -23.66 0.86
N ALA A 50 -9.76 -23.38 -0.02
CA ALA A 50 -9.82 -22.12 -0.77
C ALA A 50 -9.89 -20.89 0.16
N GLN A 51 -10.67 -20.97 1.24
CA GLN A 51 -10.75 -19.90 2.23
C GLN A 51 -9.43 -19.64 2.95
N ILE A 52 -8.71 -20.69 3.37
CA ILE A 52 -7.39 -20.55 4.02
C ILE A 52 -6.38 -19.93 3.05
N VAL A 53 -6.35 -20.40 1.80
CA VAL A 53 -5.43 -19.86 0.79
C VAL A 53 -5.75 -18.40 0.48
N HIS A 54 -7.03 -18.03 0.43
CA HIS A 54 -7.44 -16.63 0.25
C HIS A 54 -7.03 -15.73 1.42
N ILE A 55 -7.13 -16.20 2.66
CA ILE A 55 -6.64 -15.46 3.84
C ILE A 55 -5.13 -15.21 3.73
N ILE A 56 -4.35 -16.20 3.29
CA ILE A 56 -2.91 -16.08 3.07
C ILE A 56 -2.61 -15.08 1.93
N GLU A 57 -3.37 -15.15 0.84
CA GLU A 57 -3.27 -14.23 -0.29
C GLU A 57 -3.48 -12.77 0.14
N GLU A 58 -4.54 -12.51 0.91
CA GLU A 58 -4.86 -11.18 1.45
C GLU A 58 -3.76 -10.65 2.37
N GLY A 59 -3.16 -11.54 3.17
CA GLY A 59 -1.96 -11.23 3.95
C GLY A 59 -0.79 -10.79 3.07
N GLY A 60 -0.53 -11.51 1.98
CA GLY A 60 0.52 -11.19 1.01
C GLY A 60 0.30 -9.84 0.29
N TRP A 61 -0.95 -9.54 -0.09
CA TRP A 61 -1.31 -8.28 -0.72
C TRP A 61 -1.15 -7.06 0.18
N THR A 62 -1.16 -7.24 1.51
CA THR A 62 -1.05 -6.13 2.48
C THR A 62 0.21 -5.29 2.27
N VAL A 63 1.34 -5.92 1.90
CA VAL A 63 2.61 -5.22 1.63
C VAL A 63 2.49 -4.32 0.40
N PHE A 64 1.84 -4.80 -0.65
CA PHE A 64 1.66 -4.03 -1.89
C PHE A 64 0.62 -2.92 -1.73
N ARG A 65 -0.49 -3.18 -1.00
CA ARG A 65 -1.53 -2.18 -0.72
C ARG A 65 -1.04 -1.04 0.17
N ASN A 66 -0.12 -1.32 1.08
CA ASN A 66 0.48 -0.33 1.99
C ASN A 66 1.88 0.10 1.56
N MET A 67 2.29 -0.19 0.32
CA MET A 67 3.62 0.12 -0.21
C MET A 67 4.03 1.58 0.04
N PRO A 68 3.17 2.60 -0.17
CA PRO A 68 3.55 4.00 0.09
C PRO A 68 3.90 4.26 1.57
N LEU A 69 3.17 3.65 2.51
CA LEU A 69 3.43 3.79 3.94
C LEU A 69 4.72 3.08 4.34
N ILE A 70 4.98 1.90 3.80
CA ILE A 70 6.19 1.11 4.06
C ILE A 70 7.44 1.90 3.61
N PHE A 71 7.39 2.54 2.44
CA PHE A 71 8.49 3.40 1.98
C PHE A 71 8.63 4.69 2.79
N ALA A 72 7.51 5.31 3.18
CA ALA A 72 7.52 6.51 4.00
C ALA A 72 8.22 6.24 5.34
N VAL A 73 7.89 5.14 6.02
CA VAL A 73 8.51 4.76 7.29
C VAL A 73 9.91 4.16 7.10
N GLY A 74 10.21 3.52 5.96
CA GLY A 74 11.54 2.98 5.64
C GLY A 74 12.62 4.05 5.48
N LEU A 75 12.27 5.24 4.99
CA LEU A 75 13.20 6.36 4.81
C LEU A 75 13.90 6.82 6.08
N PRO A 76 13.19 7.21 7.16
CA PRO A 76 13.82 7.68 8.38
C PRO A 76 14.70 6.59 9.00
N ILE A 77 14.38 5.30 8.86
CA ILE A 77 15.21 4.19 9.37
C ILE A 77 16.63 4.22 8.79
N GLY A 78 16.78 4.44 7.49
CA GLY A 78 18.08 4.46 6.83
C GLY A 78 18.78 5.83 6.83
N LEU A 79 18.03 6.92 7.03
CA LEU A 79 18.54 8.29 6.89
C LEU A 79 18.81 9.02 8.21
N ALA A 80 18.03 8.78 9.26
CA ALA A 80 18.25 9.50 10.50
C ALA A 80 19.59 9.07 11.13
N LYS A 81 20.18 9.97 11.92
CA LYS A 81 21.46 9.71 12.62
C LYS A 81 21.25 9.51 14.11
N GLN A 82 20.14 10.01 14.64
CA GLN A 82 19.79 9.97 16.06
C GLN A 82 18.28 9.71 16.18
N ALA A 83 17.89 8.99 17.24
CA ALA A 83 16.49 8.73 17.59
C ALA A 83 15.61 8.24 16.41
N GLN A 84 16.05 7.17 15.72
CA GLN A 84 15.36 6.57 14.57
C GLN A 84 13.86 6.35 14.81
N GLY A 85 13.50 5.83 16.00
CA GLY A 85 12.10 5.58 16.36
C GLY A 85 11.24 6.84 16.38
N ARG A 86 11.78 7.98 16.84
CA ARG A 86 11.06 9.26 16.84
C ARG A 86 10.87 9.79 15.42
N ALA A 87 11.90 9.65 14.58
CA ALA A 87 11.82 10.04 13.18
C ALA A 87 10.78 9.20 12.41
N CYS A 88 10.71 7.90 12.67
CA CYS A 88 9.71 7.01 12.09
C CYS A 88 8.28 7.41 12.50
N LEU A 89 8.05 7.68 13.79
CA LEU A 89 6.75 8.13 14.29
C LEU A 89 6.32 9.47 13.66
N ALA A 90 7.25 10.43 13.55
CA ALA A 90 6.97 11.71 12.92
C ALA A 90 6.56 11.55 11.44
N VAL A 91 7.26 10.70 10.70
CA VAL A 91 6.93 10.45 9.28
C VAL A 91 5.62 9.70 9.13
N MET A 92 5.34 8.71 9.99
CA MET A 92 4.06 7.99 9.99
C MET A 92 2.88 8.94 10.21
N VAL A 93 2.94 9.81 11.23
CA VAL A 93 1.88 10.79 11.51
C VAL A 93 1.76 11.81 10.38
N SER A 94 2.87 12.28 9.83
CA SER A 94 2.88 13.22 8.69
C SER A 94 2.24 12.60 7.45
N PHE A 95 2.56 11.34 7.14
CA PHE A 95 1.99 10.60 6.01
C PHE A 95 0.48 10.41 6.15
N LEU A 96 0.01 10.03 7.34
CA LEU A 96 -1.43 9.90 7.61
C LEU A 96 -2.14 11.24 7.49
N THR A 97 -1.58 12.30 8.08
CA THR A 97 -2.12 13.66 8.02
C THR A 97 -2.28 14.12 6.57
N TRP A 98 -1.27 13.88 5.74
CA TRP A 98 -1.30 14.17 4.31
C TRP A 98 -2.42 13.42 3.58
N ASN A 99 -2.61 12.13 3.87
CA ASN A 99 -3.70 11.34 3.29
C ASN A 99 -5.09 11.89 3.67
N TYR A 100 -5.28 12.29 4.94
CA TYR A 100 -6.54 12.91 5.37
C TYR A 100 -6.79 14.26 4.71
N PHE A 101 -5.74 15.08 4.51
CA PHE A 101 -5.86 16.35 3.80
C PHE A 101 -6.29 16.15 2.34
N ILE A 102 -5.68 15.21 1.62
CA ILE A 102 -6.08 14.90 0.24
C ILE A 102 -7.53 14.38 0.20
N ASN A 103 -7.91 13.52 1.14
CA ASN A 103 -9.28 12.98 1.19
C ASN A 103 -10.32 14.09 1.44
N ALA A 104 -10.07 14.98 2.41
CA ALA A 104 -10.93 16.12 2.71
C ALA A 104 -11.02 17.08 1.51
N MET A 105 -9.87 17.39 0.90
CA MET A 105 -9.82 18.22 -0.30
C MET A 105 -10.63 17.59 -1.43
N GLY A 106 -10.46 16.30 -1.71
CA GLY A 106 -11.22 15.60 -2.74
C GLY A 106 -12.74 15.66 -2.50
N ASN A 107 -13.18 15.46 -1.26
CA ASN A 107 -14.58 15.48 -0.90
C ASN A 107 -15.20 16.88 -0.96
N ASP A 108 -14.54 17.89 -0.40
CA ASP A 108 -15.12 19.22 -0.26
C ASP A 108 -14.89 20.10 -1.49
N LEU A 109 -13.70 20.04 -2.09
CA LEU A 109 -13.43 20.70 -3.37
C LEU A 109 -14.25 20.05 -4.50
N GLY A 110 -14.42 18.72 -4.47
CA GLY A 110 -15.27 18.01 -5.42
C GLY A 110 -16.74 18.44 -5.35
N LYS A 111 -17.29 18.60 -4.14
CA LYS A 111 -18.65 19.15 -3.95
C LYS A 111 -18.76 20.61 -4.41
N LEU A 112 -17.74 21.43 -4.19
CA LEU A 112 -17.71 22.83 -4.62
C LEU A 112 -17.69 22.95 -6.14
N LEU A 113 -16.81 22.21 -6.80
CA LEU A 113 -16.71 22.15 -8.27
C LEU A 113 -18.01 21.64 -8.88
N ARG A 114 -18.59 20.56 -8.34
CA ARG A 114 -19.88 20.02 -8.82
C ARG A 114 -21.03 21.02 -8.70
N ARG A 115 -21.11 21.78 -7.59
CA ARG A 115 -22.10 22.86 -7.43
C ARG A 115 -21.91 23.98 -8.47
N ARG A 116 -20.67 24.39 -8.76
CA ARG A 116 -20.35 25.38 -9.79
C ARG A 116 -20.76 24.93 -11.20
N PHE A 117 -20.50 23.68 -11.58
CA PHE A 117 -20.87 23.16 -12.90
C PHE A 117 -22.38 22.92 -13.08
N HIS A 118 -23.11 22.58 -12.01
CA HIS A 118 -24.57 22.49 -12.08
C HIS A 118 -25.23 23.88 -12.17
N SER A 119 -24.72 24.87 -11.44
CA SER A 119 -25.26 26.23 -11.48
C SER A 119 -25.00 26.96 -12.81
N GLY A 120 -24.02 26.51 -13.62
CA GLY A 120 -23.73 27.05 -14.95
C GLY A 120 -24.58 26.47 -16.09
N ARG A 121 -25.39 25.42 -15.86
CA ARG A 121 -26.25 24.79 -16.87
C ARG A 121 -27.72 25.24 -16.83
N GLY A 122 -28.13 26.02 -15.82
CA GLY A 122 -29.50 26.54 -15.67
C GLY A 122 -29.71 27.97 -16.16
N GLY A 123 -28.77 28.51 -16.94
CA GLY A 123 -28.79 29.88 -17.45
C GLY A 123 -28.77 29.93 -18.98
N ARG A 124 -29.68 29.21 -19.63
CA ARG A 124 -30.21 29.45 -20.98
C ARG A 124 -31.61 28.86 -21.08
#